data_AF-A0AAE1HB04-F1
#
_entry.id   AF-A0AAE1HB04-F1
#
_cell.length_a   1.000
_cell.length_b   1.000
_cell.length_c   1.000
_cell.angle_alpha   90.00
_cell.angle_beta   90.00
_cell.angle_gamma   90.00
#
_symmetry.space_group_name_H-M   'P 1'
#
loop_
_entity.id
_entity.type
_entity.pdbx_description
1 polymer ?
#
loop_
_entity_poly.entity_id
_entity_poly.type
_entity_poly.pdbx_seq_one_letter_code
_entity_poly.pdbx_strand_id
1 'polypeptide(L)'
;TPRSCDKLVGGAQVPRPDLYIPGLAAEAGRTLTGDAGRYVSADELLARRRALDAGARAIQRCYRAYLQRRRGRQERQEEEQREQEEGGEEEDDEERRSRELALAASAPSRYPRSRKDFDTLRALVERWRQAETRRLRASYSEAARRAMLGEVLEREMTLLNAIERHRQAVAAERARERERRFLERCAEPLVFEGSNGEHIRVETLEVARAKELQAAYARLTQEAPQAERLPFLLALMESLAELPLERAQELRRLLGRECTMMARGMASAAALAPLRRHISLLFAELVKCPEVNPEAGRHLRASQVARAADNAACTECRGFRPLDAFPLHSNSRAAGRCAACVALQNEGCARADLRPVLYMMAAVRRAEQRARAYSSVAFIMQPADFKVLLDLWLGRSALTEAVGDEGHGQDQGLWGLRLPRWRAHLDWSPWNCVLLTAAQARAHARLALDPEEVYAPRLVAAVVRRHLQARRLFDRLLRSGRALRAEAENTPLLETAASAELAPPAQ
;
A
#
# COMPACT_ATOMS: atom_id res chain seq x y z
N THR A 1 -57.12 -27.35 -31.10
CA THR A 1 -57.70 -28.53 -30.40
C THR A 1 -58.80 -29.11 -31.25
N PRO A 2 -58.73 -30.37 -31.70
CA PRO A 2 -59.89 -30.99 -32.33
C PRO A 2 -60.91 -31.30 -31.23
N ARG A 3 -62.13 -30.77 -31.36
CA ARG A 3 -63.25 -31.18 -30.51
C ARG A 3 -64.04 -32.21 -31.32
N SER A 4 -64.04 -33.47 -30.87
CA SER A 4 -64.92 -34.49 -31.43
C SER A 4 -66.35 -34.27 -30.92
N CYS A 5 -67.34 -34.48 -31.79
CA CYS A 5 -68.75 -34.36 -31.44
C CYS A 5 -69.49 -35.57 -32.03
N ASP A 6 -69.55 -36.66 -31.26
CA ASP A 6 -70.25 -37.87 -31.67
C ASP A 6 -71.61 -37.94 -30.99
N LYS A 7 -72.67 -38.12 -31.79
CA LYS A 7 -74.00 -38.48 -31.31
C LYS A 7 -74.34 -39.87 -31.82
N LEU A 8 -74.42 -40.82 -30.89
CA LEU A 8 -74.95 -42.15 -31.16
C LEU A 8 -76.45 -42.17 -30.84
N VAL A 9 -77.27 -42.54 -31.83
CA VAL A 9 -78.71 -42.76 -31.65
C VAL A 9 -78.96 -44.25 -31.82
N GLY A 10 -79.52 -44.89 -30.78
CA GLY A 10 -79.91 -46.29 -30.79
C GLY A 10 -81.39 -46.43 -30.48
N GLY A 11 -82.08 -47.32 -31.22
CA GLY A 11 -83.45 -47.74 -30.95
C GLY A 11 -83.50 -49.20 -30.53
N ALA A 12 -84.31 -49.52 -29.52
CA ALA A 12 -84.53 -50.89 -29.07
C ALA A 12 -86.00 -51.27 -29.24
N GLN A 13 -86.26 -52.46 -29.78
CA GLN A 13 -87.60 -53.00 -29.98
C GLN A 13 -87.75 -54.32 -29.21
N VAL A 14 -88.84 -54.47 -28.47
CA VAL A 14 -89.14 -55.70 -27.73
C VAL A 14 -89.60 -56.78 -28.70
N PRO A 15 -89.09 -58.02 -28.63
CA PRO A 15 -89.48 -59.09 -29.53
C PRO A 15 -90.97 -59.43 -29.37
N ARG A 16 -91.71 -59.49 -30.48
CA ARG A 16 -93.13 -59.85 -30.53
C ARG A 16 -93.34 -61.07 -31.43
N PRO A 17 -94.05 -62.11 -30.98
CA PRO A 17 -94.17 -63.39 -31.69
C PRO A 17 -95.00 -63.31 -32.98
N ASP A 18 -95.86 -62.30 -33.09
CA ASP A 18 -96.82 -62.04 -34.14
C ASP A 18 -96.27 -61.19 -35.30
N LEU A 19 -95.01 -60.70 -35.21
CA LEU A 19 -94.38 -59.85 -36.22
C LEU A 19 -92.96 -60.36 -36.55
N TYR A 20 -92.76 -60.89 -37.76
CA TYR A 20 -91.45 -61.35 -38.21
C TYR A 20 -90.62 -60.17 -38.74
N ILE A 21 -89.55 -59.81 -38.03
CA ILE A 21 -88.59 -58.77 -38.47
C ILE A 21 -87.31 -59.47 -38.97
N PRO A 22 -86.92 -59.29 -40.24
CA PRO A 22 -85.73 -59.91 -40.81
C PRO A 22 -84.44 -59.46 -40.12
N GLY A 23 -83.54 -60.40 -39.79
CA GLY A 23 -82.21 -60.11 -39.20
C GLY A 23 -82.13 -60.27 -37.67
N LEU A 24 -83.27 -60.42 -36.98
CA LEU A 24 -83.32 -60.59 -35.52
C LEU A 24 -82.83 -61.96 -35.00
N ALA A 25 -82.56 -62.92 -35.88
CA ALA A 25 -82.05 -64.24 -35.50
C ALA A 25 -80.59 -64.49 -35.93
N ALA A 26 -80.04 -63.71 -36.86
CA ALA A 26 -78.71 -63.97 -37.44
C ALA A 26 -77.61 -63.07 -36.86
N GLU A 27 -77.91 -61.85 -36.40
CA GLU A 27 -76.92 -60.94 -35.80
C GLU A 27 -77.45 -60.19 -34.55
N ALA A 28 -78.62 -60.57 -34.04
CA ALA A 28 -79.22 -59.93 -32.87
C ALA A 28 -79.14 -60.86 -31.64
N GLY A 29 -78.27 -60.46 -30.73
CA GLY A 29 -78.09 -61.09 -29.43
C GLY A 29 -76.68 -61.63 -29.26
N ARG A 30 -75.68 -60.76 -29.09
CA ARG A 30 -74.48 -61.19 -28.34
C ARG A 30 -74.93 -61.48 -26.92
N THR A 31 -75.29 -62.73 -26.65
CA THR A 31 -75.36 -63.25 -25.28
C THR A 31 -73.95 -63.15 -24.70
N LEU A 32 -73.72 -62.10 -23.92
CA LEU A 32 -72.50 -61.97 -23.15
C LEU A 32 -72.52 -63.04 -22.06
N THR A 33 -71.96 -64.22 -22.33
CA THR A 33 -71.62 -65.22 -21.31
C THR A 33 -70.30 -64.85 -20.64
N GLY A 34 -70.26 -63.64 -20.08
CA GLY A 34 -69.22 -63.17 -19.18
C GLY A 34 -69.93 -62.62 -17.96
N ASP A 35 -69.40 -62.91 -16.77
CA ASP A 35 -69.94 -62.40 -15.50
C ASP A 35 -70.38 -60.95 -15.70
N ALA A 36 -71.66 -60.66 -15.50
CA ALA A 36 -72.16 -59.29 -15.52
C ALA A 36 -71.24 -58.52 -14.56
N GLY A 37 -70.36 -57.68 -15.12
CA GLY A 37 -69.27 -57.09 -14.34
C GLY A 37 -69.84 -56.51 -13.06
N ARG A 38 -69.21 -56.81 -11.93
CA ARG A 38 -69.77 -56.56 -10.58
C ARG A 38 -70.43 -55.18 -10.53
N TYR A 39 -71.73 -55.16 -10.23
CA TYR A 39 -72.49 -53.91 -10.07
C TYR A 39 -71.81 -53.06 -8.99
N VAL A 40 -71.28 -51.91 -9.39
CA VAL A 40 -70.64 -50.97 -8.47
C VAL A 40 -71.74 -50.17 -7.81
N SER A 41 -71.91 -50.35 -6.50
CA SER A 41 -72.91 -49.60 -5.75
C SER A 41 -72.58 -48.10 -5.74
N ALA A 42 -73.59 -47.25 -5.51
CA ALA A 42 -73.38 -45.80 -5.42
C ALA A 42 -72.31 -45.44 -4.36
N ASP A 43 -72.28 -46.19 -3.25
CA ASP A 43 -71.31 -46.02 -2.18
C ASP A 43 -69.89 -46.42 -2.61
N GLU A 44 -69.72 -47.53 -3.35
CA GLU A 44 -68.43 -47.94 -3.91
C GLU A 44 -67.89 -46.89 -4.91
N LEU A 45 -68.77 -46.27 -5.71
CA LEU A 45 -68.39 -45.23 -6.67
C LEU A 45 -68.00 -43.91 -5.96
N LEU A 46 -68.71 -43.55 -4.88
CA LEU A 46 -68.35 -42.41 -4.02
C LEU A 46 -67.02 -42.64 -3.28
N ALA A 47 -66.77 -43.86 -2.78
CA ALA A 47 -65.49 -44.22 -2.17
C ALA A 47 -64.34 -44.11 -3.19
N ARG A 48 -64.58 -44.56 -4.43
CA ARG A 48 -63.61 -44.41 -5.53
C ARG A 48 -63.34 -42.94 -5.88
N ARG A 49 -64.37 -42.08 -5.89
CA ARG A 49 -64.20 -40.63 -6.05
C ARG A 49 -63.38 -40.01 -4.92
N ARG A 50 -63.65 -40.37 -3.66
CA ARG A 50 -62.86 -39.90 -2.51
C ARG A 50 -61.39 -40.33 -2.58
N ALA A 51 -61.12 -41.54 -3.07
CA ALA A 51 -59.75 -42.02 -3.30
C ALA A 51 -59.05 -41.23 -4.42
N LEU A 52 -59.75 -40.92 -5.51
CA LEU A 52 -59.24 -40.05 -6.58
C LEU A 52 -58.99 -38.62 -6.07
N ASP A 53 -59.88 -38.06 -5.25
CA ASP A 53 -59.70 -36.74 -4.62
C ASP A 53 -58.51 -36.74 -3.67
N ALA A 54 -58.28 -37.83 -2.93
CA ALA A 54 -57.10 -38.00 -2.08
C ALA A 54 -55.81 -38.06 -2.92
N GLY A 55 -55.83 -38.77 -4.06
CA GLY A 55 -54.75 -38.77 -5.04
C GLY A 55 -54.48 -37.39 -5.63
N ALA A 56 -55.53 -36.65 -6.01
CA ALA A 56 -55.43 -35.29 -6.52
C ALA A 56 -54.83 -34.34 -5.47
N ARG A 57 -55.24 -34.44 -4.20
CA ARG A 57 -54.64 -33.67 -3.08
C ARG A 57 -53.17 -34.03 -2.86
N ALA A 58 -52.77 -35.30 -3.00
CA ALA A 58 -51.37 -35.71 -2.91
C ALA A 58 -50.53 -35.08 -4.03
N ILE A 59 -51.00 -35.14 -5.27
CA ILE A 59 -50.35 -34.50 -6.43
C ILE A 59 -50.22 -32.99 -6.22
N GLN A 60 -51.29 -32.32 -5.79
CA GLN A 60 -51.29 -30.88 -5.52
C GLN A 60 -50.30 -30.50 -4.41
N ARG A 61 -50.19 -31.29 -3.33
CA ARG A 61 -49.18 -31.06 -2.27
C ARG A 61 -47.76 -31.21 -2.81
N CYS A 62 -47.47 -32.28 -3.54
CA CYS A 62 -46.16 -32.49 -4.17
C CYS A 62 -45.81 -31.36 -5.15
N TYR A 63 -46.78 -30.92 -5.95
CA TYR A 63 -46.58 -29.83 -6.91
C TYR A 63 -46.34 -28.48 -6.22
N ARG A 64 -47.08 -28.15 -5.16
CA ARG A 64 -46.82 -26.96 -4.33
C ARG A 64 -45.44 -26.99 -3.68
N ALA A 65 -45.03 -28.14 -3.14
CA ALA A 65 -43.69 -28.31 -2.57
C ALA A 65 -42.59 -28.17 -3.65
N TYR A 66 -42.80 -28.70 -4.85
CA TYR A 66 -41.92 -28.51 -6.00
C TYR A 66 -41.80 -27.03 -6.39
N LEU A 67 -42.92 -26.29 -6.47
CA LEU A 67 -42.92 -24.86 -6.79
C LEU A 67 -42.13 -24.05 -5.76
N GLN A 68 -42.29 -24.34 -4.45
CA GLN A 68 -41.52 -23.68 -3.40
C GLN A 68 -40.02 -23.97 -3.50
N ARG A 69 -39.64 -25.24 -3.75
CA ARG A 69 -38.23 -25.60 -3.98
C ARG A 69 -37.66 -24.95 -5.23
N ARG A 70 -38.46 -24.79 -6.29
CA ARG A 70 -38.06 -24.10 -7.51
C ARG A 70 -37.83 -22.61 -7.26
N ARG A 71 -38.73 -21.94 -6.54
CA ARG A 71 -38.55 -20.53 -6.13
C ARG A 71 -37.31 -20.34 -5.27
N GLY A 72 -37.14 -21.14 -4.22
CA GLY A 72 -35.94 -21.06 -3.38
C GLY A 72 -34.63 -21.48 -4.08
N ARG A 73 -34.70 -22.17 -5.23
CA ARG A 73 -33.51 -22.37 -6.10
C ARG A 73 -33.24 -21.12 -6.95
N GLN A 74 -34.28 -20.48 -7.47
CA GLN A 74 -34.15 -19.23 -8.22
C GLN A 74 -33.62 -18.10 -7.34
N GLU A 75 -34.19 -17.90 -6.16
CA GLU A 75 -33.76 -16.88 -5.20
C GLU A 75 -32.28 -17.06 -4.81
N ARG A 76 -31.84 -18.29 -4.52
CA ARG A 76 -30.42 -18.57 -4.26
C ARG A 76 -29.51 -18.31 -5.45
N GLN A 77 -29.96 -18.64 -6.67
CA GLN A 77 -29.19 -18.34 -7.88
C GLN A 77 -29.08 -16.83 -8.11
N GLU A 78 -30.15 -16.07 -7.84
CA GLU A 78 -30.14 -14.61 -7.92
C GLU A 78 -29.25 -13.98 -6.83
N GLU A 79 -29.26 -14.52 -5.61
CA GLU A 79 -28.38 -14.10 -4.51
C GLU A 79 -26.91 -14.41 -4.82
N GLU A 80 -26.59 -15.63 -5.26
CA GLU A 80 -25.25 -16.02 -5.71
C GLU A 80 -24.76 -15.17 -6.88
N GLN A 81 -25.64 -14.76 -7.80
CA GLN A 81 -25.30 -13.85 -8.90
C GLN A 81 -24.99 -12.45 -8.39
N ARG A 82 -25.80 -11.91 -7.47
CA ARG A 82 -25.56 -10.60 -6.85
C ARG A 82 -24.26 -10.57 -6.07
N GLU A 83 -24.00 -11.60 -5.26
CA GLU A 83 -22.74 -11.71 -4.51
C GLU A 83 -21.52 -11.79 -5.45
N GLN A 84 -21.64 -12.48 -6.59
CA GLN A 84 -20.59 -12.54 -7.60
C GLN A 84 -20.39 -11.20 -8.33
N GLU A 85 -21.47 -10.47 -8.62
CA GLU A 85 -21.44 -9.14 -9.23
C GLU A 85 -20.84 -8.12 -8.27
N GLU A 86 -21.34 -8.03 -7.03
CA GLU A 86 -20.82 -7.16 -5.97
C GLU A 86 -19.36 -7.45 -5.66
N GLY A 87 -18.99 -8.73 -5.50
CA GLY A 87 -17.59 -9.13 -5.31
C GLY A 87 -16.69 -8.78 -6.50
N GLY A 88 -17.22 -8.86 -7.73
CA GLY A 88 -16.52 -8.44 -8.94
C GLY A 88 -16.28 -6.94 -9.00
N GLU A 89 -17.28 -6.13 -8.64
CA GLU A 89 -17.19 -4.67 -8.59
C GLU A 89 -16.19 -4.19 -7.54
N GLU A 90 -16.23 -4.76 -6.33
CA GLU A 90 -15.26 -4.45 -5.27
C GLU A 90 -13.82 -4.77 -5.68
N GLU A 91 -13.61 -5.93 -6.33
CA GLU A 91 -12.30 -6.33 -6.87
C GLU A 91 -11.79 -5.35 -7.94
N ASP A 92 -12.66 -4.91 -8.85
CA ASP A 92 -12.32 -3.98 -9.92
C ASP A 92 -12.02 -2.57 -9.35
N ASP A 93 -12.77 -2.13 -8.34
CA ASP A 93 -12.51 -0.88 -7.64
C ASP A 93 -11.20 -0.90 -6.86
N GLU A 94 -10.89 -2.00 -6.15
CA GLU A 94 -9.59 -2.20 -5.52
C GLU A 94 -8.46 -2.17 -6.56
N GLU A 95 -8.67 -2.75 -7.75
CA GLU A 95 -7.69 -2.73 -8.83
C GLU A 95 -7.49 -1.32 -9.38
N ARG A 96 -8.57 -0.57 -9.64
CA ARG A 96 -8.48 0.83 -10.10
C ARG A 96 -7.71 1.66 -9.09
N ARG A 97 -8.04 1.57 -7.79
CA ARG A 97 -7.31 2.24 -6.71
C ARG A 97 -5.85 1.79 -6.64
N SER A 98 -5.56 0.50 -6.76
CA SER A 98 -4.20 -0.04 -6.74
C SER A 98 -3.37 0.47 -7.92
N ARG A 99 -3.96 0.54 -9.13
CA ARG A 99 -3.35 1.06 -10.35
C ARG A 99 -3.11 2.56 -10.23
N GLU A 100 -4.08 3.32 -9.75
CA GLU A 100 -3.95 4.75 -9.49
C GLU A 100 -2.84 5.05 -8.48
N LEU A 101 -2.77 4.30 -7.38
CA LEU A 101 -1.71 4.42 -6.39
C LEU A 101 -0.34 4.08 -7.00
N ALA A 102 -0.25 3.05 -7.84
CA ALA A 102 0.99 2.69 -8.52
C ALA A 102 1.42 3.78 -9.51
N LEU A 103 0.49 4.32 -10.29
CA LEU A 103 0.72 5.43 -11.22
C LEU A 103 1.19 6.67 -10.47
N ALA A 104 0.47 7.07 -9.41
CA ALA A 104 0.84 8.21 -8.57
C ALA A 104 2.21 8.03 -7.90
N ALA A 105 2.54 6.81 -7.47
CA ALA A 105 3.83 6.51 -6.86
C ALA A 105 4.99 6.45 -7.87
N SER A 106 4.71 6.06 -9.12
CA SER A 106 5.67 6.01 -10.23
C SER A 106 5.95 7.37 -10.84
N ALA A 107 4.97 8.28 -10.79
CA ALA A 107 5.09 9.61 -11.35
C ALA A 107 6.10 10.42 -10.52
N PRO A 108 7.06 11.12 -11.16
CA PRO A 108 7.90 12.06 -10.45
C PRO A 108 7.01 13.15 -9.84
N SER A 109 7.27 13.48 -8.57
CA SER A 109 6.58 14.59 -7.91
C SER A 109 6.81 15.87 -8.71
N ARG A 110 5.73 16.64 -8.97
CA ARG A 110 5.81 17.97 -9.60
C ARG A 110 6.72 18.92 -8.83
N TYR A 111 6.84 18.71 -7.52
CA TYR A 111 7.72 19.47 -6.64
C TYR A 111 8.49 18.49 -5.73
N PRO A 112 9.66 18.00 -6.18
CA PRO A 112 10.40 16.95 -5.48
C PRO A 112 10.95 17.48 -4.15
N ARG A 113 10.40 17.01 -3.02
CA ARG A 113 10.89 17.39 -1.69
C ARG A 113 11.60 16.24 -1.03
N SER A 114 11.05 15.04 -1.10
CA SER A 114 11.61 13.85 -0.45
C SER A 114 12.87 13.36 -1.13
N ARG A 115 13.76 12.71 -0.37
CA ARG A 115 14.92 12.00 -0.93
C ARG A 115 14.48 10.98 -2.00
N LYS A 116 13.37 10.28 -1.75
CA LYS A 116 12.76 9.35 -2.72
C LYS A 116 12.32 10.05 -4.01
N ASP A 117 11.95 11.33 -3.97
CA ASP A 117 11.58 12.09 -5.19
C ASP A 117 12.82 12.36 -6.04
N PHE A 118 13.92 12.77 -5.40
CA PHE A 118 15.20 12.97 -6.06
C PHE A 118 15.78 11.66 -6.63
N ASP A 119 15.63 10.54 -5.91
CA ASP A 119 16.00 9.21 -6.41
C ASP A 119 15.25 8.85 -7.70
N THR A 120 13.93 9.09 -7.76
CA THR A 120 13.12 8.86 -8.97
C THR A 120 13.56 9.75 -10.13
N LEU A 121 13.87 11.02 -9.88
CA LEU A 121 14.39 11.92 -10.91
C LEU A 121 15.74 11.45 -11.46
N ARG A 122 16.66 11.03 -10.59
CA ARG A 122 17.95 10.47 -11.01
C ARG A 122 17.78 9.18 -11.82
N ALA A 123 16.84 8.31 -11.42
CA ALA A 123 16.50 7.11 -12.17
C ALA A 123 15.93 7.43 -13.55
N LEU A 124 15.10 8.48 -13.68
CA LEU A 124 14.59 8.95 -14.97
C LEU A 124 15.73 9.44 -15.89
N VAL A 125 16.67 10.21 -15.36
CA VAL A 125 17.87 10.66 -16.12
C VAL A 125 18.70 9.46 -16.56
N GLU A 126 18.91 8.49 -15.68
CA GLU A 126 19.67 7.28 -16.01
C GLU A 126 18.98 6.44 -17.10
N ARG A 127 17.66 6.25 -17.02
CA ARG A 127 16.88 5.58 -18.07
C ARG A 127 17.03 6.28 -19.42
N TRP A 128 16.85 7.59 -19.44
CA TRP A 128 16.99 8.39 -20.66
C TRP A 128 18.39 8.25 -21.26
N ARG A 129 19.43 8.36 -20.42
CA ARG A 129 20.84 8.17 -20.82
C ARG A 129 21.06 6.80 -21.47
N GLN A 130 20.54 5.74 -20.86
CA GLN A 130 20.66 4.38 -21.39
C GLN A 130 19.92 4.20 -22.72
N ALA A 131 18.69 4.72 -22.82
CA ALA A 131 17.89 4.66 -24.04
C ALA A 131 18.58 5.41 -25.20
N GLU A 132 19.07 6.63 -24.95
CA GLU A 132 19.76 7.42 -25.96
C GLU A 132 21.10 6.78 -26.35
N THR A 133 21.85 6.23 -25.39
CA THR A 133 23.09 5.49 -25.67
C THR A 133 22.82 4.27 -26.57
N ARG A 134 21.73 3.52 -26.32
CA ARG A 134 21.34 2.36 -27.15
C ARG A 134 20.96 2.81 -28.56
N ARG A 135 20.15 3.87 -28.68
CA ARG A 135 19.77 4.47 -29.96
C ARG A 135 20.99 4.91 -30.77
N LEU A 136 21.93 5.63 -30.14
CA LEU A 136 23.15 6.11 -30.81
C LEU A 136 24.07 4.97 -31.25
N ARG A 137 24.13 3.87 -30.47
CA ARG A 137 24.89 2.67 -30.84
C ARG A 137 24.31 1.98 -32.08
N ALA A 138 22.98 1.98 -32.23
CA ALA A 138 22.31 1.36 -33.37
C ALA A 138 22.40 2.21 -34.66
N SER A 139 22.32 3.54 -34.56
CA SER A 139 22.09 4.40 -35.74
C SER A 139 23.34 5.09 -36.32
N TYR A 140 24.47 5.17 -35.61
CA TYR A 140 25.60 6.01 -36.01
C TYR A 140 26.94 5.27 -36.14
N SER A 141 27.77 5.74 -37.08
CA SER A 141 29.18 5.34 -37.25
C SER A 141 30.03 5.76 -36.05
N GLU A 142 31.23 5.18 -35.88
CA GLU A 142 32.01 5.33 -34.65
C GLU A 142 32.40 6.79 -34.33
N ALA A 143 32.83 7.58 -35.33
CA ALA A 143 33.21 8.96 -35.13
C ALA A 143 32.00 9.86 -34.78
N ALA A 144 30.90 9.72 -35.51
CA ALA A 144 29.66 10.45 -35.24
C ALA A 144 29.06 10.05 -33.88
N ARG A 145 29.13 8.76 -33.50
CA ARG A 145 28.70 8.25 -32.21
C ARG A 145 29.46 8.90 -31.05
N ARG A 146 30.79 9.08 -31.17
CA ARG A 146 31.59 9.72 -30.10
C ARG A 146 31.18 11.17 -29.88
N ALA A 147 30.95 11.94 -30.94
CA ALA A 147 30.46 13.32 -30.83
C ALA A 147 29.07 13.39 -30.19
N MET A 148 28.12 12.57 -30.67
CA MET A 148 26.75 12.52 -30.13
C MET A 148 26.70 12.05 -28.66
N LEU A 149 27.57 11.12 -28.25
CA LEU A 149 27.70 10.74 -26.85
C LEU A 149 28.20 11.89 -25.98
N GLY A 150 29.02 12.79 -26.51
CA GLY A 150 29.40 14.04 -25.84
C GLY A 150 28.19 14.92 -25.52
N GLU A 151 27.29 15.13 -26.49
CA GLU A 151 26.05 15.88 -26.27
C GLU A 151 25.13 15.23 -25.24
N VAL A 152 25.05 13.90 -25.24
CA VAL A 152 24.27 13.15 -24.23
C VAL A 152 24.84 13.37 -22.84
N LEU A 153 26.17 13.36 -22.68
CA LEU A 153 26.83 13.63 -21.40
C LEU A 153 26.60 15.07 -20.93
N GLU A 154 26.68 16.06 -21.81
CA GLU A 154 26.39 17.46 -21.46
C GLU A 154 24.94 17.63 -20.97
N ARG A 155 23.99 17.02 -21.68
CA ARG A 155 22.58 17.01 -21.27
C ARG A 155 22.38 16.27 -19.94
N GLU A 156 23.05 15.14 -19.71
CA GLU A 156 23.04 14.46 -18.42
C GLU A 156 23.55 15.38 -17.29
N MET A 157 24.70 16.03 -17.49
CA MET A 157 25.30 16.93 -16.50
C MET A 157 24.38 18.11 -16.18
N THR A 158 23.76 18.72 -17.18
CA THR A 158 22.80 19.83 -16.96
C THR A 158 21.58 19.38 -16.15
N LEU A 159 21.00 18.22 -16.45
CA LEU A 159 19.89 17.65 -15.69
C LEU A 159 20.27 17.31 -14.24
N LEU A 160 21.41 16.64 -14.03
CA LEU A 160 21.89 16.30 -12.70
C LEU A 160 22.21 17.55 -11.87
N ASN A 161 22.83 18.57 -12.48
CA ASN A 161 23.09 19.84 -11.81
C ASN A 161 21.80 20.58 -11.42
N ALA A 162 20.76 20.53 -12.26
CA ALA A 162 19.45 21.09 -11.92
C ALA A 162 18.80 20.36 -10.74
N ILE A 163 18.86 19.02 -10.72
CA ILE A 163 18.39 18.18 -9.61
C ILE A 163 19.12 18.54 -8.32
N GLU A 164 20.45 18.65 -8.35
CA GLU A 164 21.24 18.97 -7.16
C GLU A 164 21.01 20.39 -6.64
N ARG A 165 20.88 21.38 -7.53
CA ARG A 165 20.51 22.76 -7.14
C ARG A 165 19.16 22.77 -6.42
N HIS A 166 18.16 22.06 -6.93
CA HIS A 166 16.86 21.97 -6.29
C HIS A 166 16.93 21.21 -4.95
N ARG A 167 17.70 20.12 -4.87
CA ARG A 167 17.93 19.38 -3.62
C ARG A 167 18.54 20.27 -2.54
N GLN A 168 19.52 21.10 -2.90
CA GLN A 168 20.13 22.07 -1.98
C GLN A 168 19.12 23.13 -1.53
N ALA A 169 18.30 23.66 -2.44
CA ALA A 169 17.25 24.63 -2.10
C ALA A 169 16.23 24.04 -1.10
N VAL A 170 15.73 22.82 -1.37
CA VAL A 170 14.81 22.10 -0.47
C VAL A 170 15.46 21.78 0.87
N ALA A 171 16.75 21.40 0.88
CA ALA A 171 17.47 21.14 2.12
C ALA A 171 17.61 22.41 2.98
N ALA A 172 17.85 23.56 2.36
CA ALA A 172 17.91 24.86 3.02
C ALA A 172 16.54 25.29 3.57
N GLU A 173 15.46 25.13 2.79
CA GLU A 173 14.08 25.38 3.25
C GLU A 173 13.74 24.51 4.46
N ARG A 174 14.03 23.21 4.38
CA ARG A 174 13.79 22.28 5.49
C ARG A 174 14.63 22.59 6.72
N ALA A 175 15.84 23.11 6.57
CA ALA A 175 16.66 23.52 7.71
C ALA A 175 16.01 24.69 8.46
N ARG A 176 15.57 25.72 7.72
CA ARG A 176 14.84 26.87 8.28
C ARG A 176 13.54 26.43 8.96
N GLU A 177 12.79 25.54 8.33
CA GLU A 177 11.54 25.00 8.90
C GLU A 177 11.79 24.20 10.18
N ARG A 178 12.85 23.39 10.23
CA ARG A 178 13.23 22.65 11.45
C ARG A 178 13.59 23.58 12.60
N GLU A 179 14.32 24.66 12.32
CA GLU A 179 14.66 25.68 13.31
C GLU A 179 13.40 26.39 13.81
N ARG A 180 12.51 26.82 12.90
CA ARG A 180 11.24 27.44 13.26
C ARG A 180 10.38 26.53 14.14
N ARG A 181 10.18 25.26 13.72
CA ARG A 181 9.42 24.26 14.49
C ARG A 181 10.06 23.91 15.82
N PHE A 182 11.39 23.98 15.93
CA PHE A 182 12.06 23.79 17.21
C PHE A 182 11.72 24.92 18.18
N LEU A 183 11.77 26.17 17.71
CA LEU A 183 11.40 27.33 18.51
C LEU A 183 9.92 27.34 18.87
N GLU A 184 9.03 27.00 17.93
CA GLU A 184 7.59 26.85 18.18
C GLU A 184 7.30 25.84 19.29
N ARG A 185 7.99 24.69 19.28
CA ARG A 185 7.84 23.68 20.35
C ARG A 185 8.33 24.17 21.71
N CYS A 186 9.44 24.92 21.74
CA CYS A 186 9.93 25.50 23.01
C CYS A 186 8.97 26.57 23.56
N ALA A 187 8.23 27.24 22.69
CA ALA A 187 7.30 28.32 23.03
C ALA A 187 5.88 27.83 23.31
N GLU A 188 5.62 26.53 23.21
CA GLU A 188 4.31 25.93 23.44
C GLU A 188 3.99 25.89 24.94
N PRO A 189 2.80 26.36 25.38
CA PRO A 189 2.39 26.25 26.78
C PRO A 189 2.35 24.80 27.26
N LEU A 190 2.71 24.57 28.51
CA LEU A 190 2.61 23.25 29.12
C LEU A 190 1.13 22.89 29.29
N VAL A 191 0.76 21.68 28.90
CA VAL A 191 -0.60 21.15 29.05
C VAL A 191 -0.62 20.15 30.19
N PHE A 192 -1.42 20.41 31.21
CA PHE A 192 -1.67 19.50 32.31
C PHE A 192 -3.11 18.98 32.24
N GLU A 193 -3.30 17.69 32.47
CA GLU A 193 -4.63 17.12 32.67
C GLU A 193 -5.06 17.34 34.12
N GLY A 194 -6.14 18.11 34.31
CA GLY A 194 -6.78 18.29 35.61
C GLY A 194 -7.49 17.01 36.07
N SER A 195 -7.84 16.95 37.35
CA SER A 195 -8.56 15.82 37.97
C SER A 195 -9.88 15.46 37.29
N ASN A 196 -10.46 16.39 36.53
CA ASN A 196 -11.74 16.27 35.85
C ASN A 196 -11.59 15.94 34.35
N GLY A 197 -10.37 15.68 33.87
CA GLY A 197 -10.07 15.48 32.44
C GLY A 197 -9.96 16.77 31.61
N GLU A 198 -10.02 17.95 32.24
CA GLU A 198 -9.84 19.23 31.55
C GLU A 198 -8.34 19.55 31.35
N HIS A 199 -7.98 20.01 30.16
CA HIS A 199 -6.60 20.41 29.84
C HIS A 199 -6.32 21.85 30.27
N ILE A 200 -5.47 22.03 31.29
CA ILE A 200 -5.02 23.35 31.77
C ILE A 200 -3.72 23.72 31.06
N ARG A 201 -3.74 24.84 30.35
CA ARG A 201 -2.55 25.43 29.70
C ARG A 201 -1.84 26.36 30.67
N VAL A 202 -0.58 26.08 30.97
CA VAL A 202 0.25 26.86 31.91
C VAL A 202 1.40 27.51 31.15
N GLU A 203 1.48 28.83 31.24
CA GLU A 203 2.62 29.61 30.75
C GLU A 203 3.59 29.86 31.90
N THR A 204 4.72 29.15 31.87
CA THR A 204 5.82 29.39 32.83
C THR A 204 6.69 30.55 32.36
N LEU A 205 7.53 31.07 33.26
CA LEU A 205 8.54 32.07 32.90
C LEU A 205 9.53 31.54 31.84
N GLU A 206 9.81 30.24 31.87
CA GLU A 206 10.66 29.56 30.87
C GLU A 206 10.01 29.57 29.48
N VAL A 207 8.72 29.26 29.39
CA VAL A 207 7.94 29.31 28.14
C VAL A 207 7.78 30.76 27.64
N ALA A 208 7.53 31.72 28.53
CA ALA A 208 7.47 33.14 28.19
C ALA A 208 8.80 33.61 27.57
N ARG A 209 9.93 33.22 28.17
CA ARG A 209 11.26 33.49 27.62
C ARG A 209 11.47 32.84 26.25
N ALA A 210 11.01 31.60 26.06
CA ALA A 210 11.09 30.92 24.76
C ALA A 210 10.28 31.65 23.67
N LYS A 211 9.09 32.20 24.02
CA LYS A 211 8.29 33.04 23.12
C LYS A 211 9.00 34.34 22.72
N GLU A 212 9.67 35.01 23.66
CA GLU A 212 10.48 36.20 23.36
C GLU A 212 11.61 35.88 22.37
N LEU A 213 12.34 34.78 22.60
CA LEU A 213 13.41 34.33 21.73
C LEU A 213 12.90 33.91 20.34
N GLN A 214 11.73 33.27 20.27
CA GLN A 214 11.06 32.95 19.01
C GLN A 214 10.68 34.22 18.24
N ALA A 215 10.12 35.23 18.91
CA ALA A 215 9.77 36.50 18.30
C ALA A 215 11.02 37.26 17.80
N ALA A 216 12.10 37.26 18.58
CA ALA A 216 13.38 37.83 18.18
C ALA A 216 13.96 37.12 16.95
N TYR A 217 13.92 35.77 16.90
CA TYR A 217 14.35 35.01 15.73
C TYR A 217 13.54 35.38 14.49
N ALA A 218 12.20 35.41 14.61
CA ALA A 218 11.32 35.77 13.50
C ALA A 218 11.67 37.14 12.91
N ARG A 219 11.89 38.14 13.78
CA ARG A 219 12.30 39.50 13.37
C ARG A 219 13.70 39.55 12.73
N LEU A 220 14.65 38.72 13.18
CA LEU A 220 15.97 38.63 12.56
C LEU A 220 15.90 38.10 11.13
N THR A 221 15.06 37.09 10.88
CA THR A 221 14.86 36.46 9.56
C THR A 221 14.00 37.27 8.60
N GLN A 222 13.14 38.16 9.08
CA GLN A 222 12.32 39.01 8.24
C GLN A 222 13.12 40.20 7.68
N GLU A 223 12.83 40.56 6.43
CA GLU A 223 13.30 41.82 5.87
C GLU A 223 12.43 42.96 6.40
N ALA A 224 13.05 43.89 7.12
CA ALA A 224 12.40 45.05 7.70
C ALA A 224 13.12 46.33 7.24
N PRO A 225 12.39 47.46 7.11
CA PRO A 225 13.00 48.74 6.79
C PRO A 225 14.01 49.15 7.87
N GLN A 226 15.00 49.95 7.47
CA GLN A 226 16.11 50.34 8.34
C GLN A 226 15.64 50.99 9.65
N ALA A 227 14.57 51.80 9.60
CA ALA A 227 13.99 52.48 10.75
C ALA A 227 13.47 51.51 11.83
N GLU A 228 12.95 50.35 11.44
CA GLU A 228 12.43 49.35 12.37
C GLU A 228 13.50 48.34 12.79
N ARG A 229 14.45 48.04 11.89
CA ARG A 229 15.49 47.04 12.14
C ARG A 229 16.56 47.54 13.11
N LEU A 230 17.06 48.78 12.93
CA LEU A 230 18.11 49.34 13.79
C LEU A 230 17.78 49.32 15.30
N PRO A 231 16.63 49.85 15.76
CA PRO A 231 16.32 49.86 17.19
C PRO A 231 16.17 48.44 17.75
N PHE A 232 15.63 47.51 16.96
CA PHE A 232 15.56 46.10 17.34
C PHE A 232 16.93 45.46 17.51
N LEU A 233 17.87 45.67 16.58
CA LEU A 233 19.22 45.11 16.69
C LEU A 233 19.96 45.66 17.91
N LEU A 234 19.78 46.95 18.23
CA LEU A 234 20.37 47.57 19.42
C LEU A 234 19.80 46.97 20.72
N ALA A 235 18.47 46.86 20.82
CA ALA A 235 17.82 46.22 21.98
C ALA A 235 18.26 44.75 22.14
N LEU A 236 18.39 44.02 21.04
CA LEU A 236 18.89 42.64 21.06
C LEU A 236 20.35 42.60 21.54
N MET A 237 21.21 43.50 21.05
CA MET A 237 22.61 43.58 21.49
C MET A 237 22.76 43.87 22.99
N GLU A 238 21.85 44.66 23.56
CA GLU A 238 21.79 44.97 24.99
C GLU A 238 21.32 43.75 25.79
N SER A 239 20.27 43.06 25.33
CA SER A 239 19.79 41.82 25.97
C SER A 239 20.82 40.69 25.99
N LEU A 240 21.76 40.69 25.03
CA LEU A 240 22.87 39.73 24.95
C LEU A 240 24.08 40.16 25.79
N ALA A 241 24.08 41.36 26.35
CA ALA A 241 25.25 41.93 27.02
C ALA A 241 25.63 41.22 28.31
N GLU A 242 24.63 40.70 29.00
CA GLU A 242 24.75 40.05 30.29
C GLU A 242 25.14 38.56 30.18
N LEU A 243 25.15 37.99 28.96
CA LEU A 243 25.45 36.58 28.74
C LEU A 243 26.97 36.36 28.58
N PRO A 244 27.65 35.61 29.48
CA PRO A 244 29.09 35.38 29.42
C PRO A 244 29.51 34.32 28.38
N LEU A 245 28.72 34.14 27.32
CA LEU A 245 28.95 33.14 26.28
C LEU A 245 29.73 33.73 25.11
N GLU A 246 30.80 33.04 24.66
CA GLU A 246 31.60 33.45 23.49
C GLU A 246 30.72 33.66 22.24
N ARG A 247 29.77 32.74 22.01
CA ARG A 247 28.81 32.83 20.89
C ARG A 247 27.90 34.06 20.99
N ALA A 248 27.50 34.46 22.20
CA ALA A 248 26.72 35.66 22.42
C ALA A 248 27.54 36.93 22.12
N GLN A 249 28.82 36.95 22.53
CA GLN A 249 29.73 38.06 22.22
C GLN A 249 30.01 38.18 20.73
N GLU A 250 30.23 37.06 20.03
CA GLU A 250 30.36 37.05 18.57
C GLU A 250 29.10 37.58 17.89
N LEU A 251 27.92 37.14 18.33
CA LEU A 251 26.65 37.64 17.81
C LEU A 251 26.52 39.15 18.00
N ARG A 252 26.89 39.69 19.17
CA ARG A 252 26.89 41.14 19.43
C ARG A 252 27.82 41.89 18.45
N ARG A 253 29.01 41.35 18.17
CA ARG A 253 29.95 41.95 17.19
C ARG A 253 29.35 41.96 15.79
N LEU A 254 28.70 40.87 15.37
CA LEU A 254 28.05 40.78 14.05
C LEU A 254 26.85 41.72 13.93
N LEU A 255 26.02 41.83 14.97
CA LEU A 255 24.92 42.79 15.05
C LEU A 255 25.43 44.22 14.96
N GLY A 256 26.48 44.58 15.71
CA GLY A 256 27.10 45.90 15.64
C GLY A 256 27.69 46.20 14.25
N ARG A 257 28.26 45.20 13.58
CA ARG A 257 28.71 45.31 12.19
C ARG A 257 27.55 45.58 11.24
N GLU A 258 26.40 44.94 11.43
CA GLU A 258 25.20 45.23 10.64
C GLU A 258 24.71 46.67 10.87
N CYS A 259 24.59 47.10 12.13
CA CYS A 259 24.18 48.46 12.48
C CYS A 259 25.10 49.52 11.85
N THR A 260 26.41 49.34 11.92
CA THR A 260 27.39 50.29 11.34
C THR A 260 27.33 50.31 9.82
N MET A 261 27.14 49.16 9.16
CA MET A 261 26.97 49.10 7.70
C MET A 261 25.67 49.77 7.24
N MET A 262 24.58 49.59 7.99
CA MET A 262 23.30 50.25 7.72
C MET A 262 23.36 51.76 7.95
N ALA A 263 23.96 52.21 9.07
CA ALA A 263 24.09 53.63 9.40
C ALA A 263 24.92 54.41 8.37
N ARG A 264 25.90 53.76 7.72
CA ARG A 264 26.75 54.37 6.69
C ARG A 264 26.15 54.34 5.29
N GLY A 265 24.98 53.73 5.09
CA GLY A 265 24.34 53.61 3.78
C GLY A 265 25.14 52.81 2.73
N MET A 266 26.19 52.09 3.15
CA MET A 266 27.17 51.47 2.23
C MET A 266 26.74 50.10 1.71
N ALA A 267 25.61 49.56 2.14
CA ALA A 267 25.25 48.18 1.86
C ALA A 267 23.86 48.07 1.25
N SER A 268 23.80 47.59 0.01
CA SER A 268 22.56 47.10 -0.60
C SER A 268 22.04 45.89 0.20
N ALA A 269 20.74 45.61 0.11
CA ALA A 269 20.15 44.44 0.76
C ALA A 269 20.89 43.13 0.40
N ALA A 270 21.38 43.02 -0.84
CA ALA A 270 22.18 41.89 -1.31
C ALA A 270 23.55 41.77 -0.60
N ALA A 271 24.22 42.88 -0.29
CA ALA A 271 25.51 42.86 0.40
C ALA A 271 25.39 42.48 1.89
N LEU A 272 24.25 42.81 2.54
CA LEU A 272 23.99 42.42 3.92
C LEU A 272 23.46 40.98 4.06
N ALA A 273 22.96 40.37 2.98
CA ALA A 273 22.34 39.04 3.04
C ALA A 273 23.23 37.96 3.67
N PRO A 274 24.54 37.85 3.35
CA PRO A 274 25.43 36.87 4.01
C PRO A 274 25.60 37.14 5.51
N LEU A 275 25.73 38.42 5.91
CA LEU A 275 25.87 38.82 7.30
C LEU A 275 24.59 38.51 8.10
N ARG A 276 23.42 38.87 7.57
CA ARG A 276 22.11 38.58 8.18
C ARG A 276 21.86 37.09 8.33
N ARG A 277 22.27 36.29 7.32
CA ARG A 277 22.21 34.83 7.39
C ARG A 277 23.10 34.30 8.52
N HIS A 278 24.32 34.82 8.67
CA HIS A 278 25.21 34.42 9.75
C HIS A 278 24.63 34.77 11.12
N ILE A 279 24.14 36.00 11.30
CA ILE A 279 23.47 36.47 12.53
C ILE A 279 22.29 35.54 12.89
N SER A 280 21.44 35.20 11.92
CA SER A 280 20.28 34.34 12.14
C SER A 280 20.68 32.91 12.55
N LEU A 281 21.70 32.34 11.90
CA LEU A 281 22.21 31.00 12.23
C LEU A 281 22.84 30.97 13.63
N LEU A 282 23.68 31.95 13.95
CA LEU A 282 24.34 32.03 15.25
C LEU A 282 23.32 32.26 16.38
N PHE A 283 22.29 33.09 16.15
CA PHE A 283 21.19 33.24 17.11
C PHE A 283 20.40 31.93 17.28
N ALA A 284 20.08 31.21 16.19
CA ALA A 284 19.40 29.93 16.27
C ALA A 284 20.23 28.85 17.01
N GLU A 285 21.55 28.90 16.94
CA GLU A 285 22.43 28.06 17.74
C GLU A 285 22.47 28.48 19.20
N LEU A 286 22.50 29.79 19.49
CA LEU A 286 22.48 30.32 20.85
C LEU A 286 21.19 29.94 21.60
N VAL A 287 20.03 30.00 20.93
CA VAL A 287 18.72 29.63 21.51
C VAL A 287 18.60 28.12 21.77
N LYS A 288 19.50 27.28 21.23
CA LYS A 288 19.57 25.86 21.57
C LYS A 288 20.36 25.60 22.87
N CYS A 289 21.06 26.60 23.41
CA CYS A 289 21.77 26.45 24.68
C CYS A 289 20.79 26.52 25.86
N PRO A 290 20.79 25.52 26.77
CA PRO A 290 19.90 25.52 27.94
C PRO A 290 20.07 26.74 28.87
N GLU A 291 21.25 27.35 28.88
CA GLU A 291 21.56 28.56 29.65
C GLU A 291 20.83 29.80 29.14
N VAL A 292 20.52 29.83 27.83
CA VAL A 292 19.80 30.95 27.19
C VAL A 292 18.31 30.64 27.05
N ASN A 293 17.98 29.37 26.81
CA ASN A 293 16.62 28.87 26.69
C ASN A 293 16.46 27.59 27.53
N PRO A 294 15.93 27.68 28.75
CA PRO A 294 15.73 26.52 29.62
C PRO A 294 14.89 25.40 28.96
N GLU A 295 13.85 25.76 28.19
CA GLU A 295 12.99 24.80 27.48
C GLU A 295 13.73 24.02 26.39
N ALA A 296 14.80 24.58 25.79
CA ALA A 296 15.61 23.88 24.80
C ALA A 296 16.20 22.58 25.39
N GLY A 297 16.55 22.57 26.68
CA GLY A 297 17.08 21.40 27.37
C GLY A 297 16.11 20.21 27.35
N ARG A 298 14.80 20.45 27.52
CA ARG A 298 13.77 19.40 27.52
C ARG A 298 13.65 18.75 26.14
N HIS A 299 13.60 19.57 25.09
CA HIS A 299 13.46 19.08 23.71
C HIS A 299 14.75 18.48 23.13
N LEU A 300 15.94 18.90 23.61
CA LEU A 300 17.22 18.36 23.16
C LEU A 300 17.57 17.05 23.85
N ARG A 301 17.38 16.92 25.17
CA ARG A 301 17.73 15.71 25.94
C ARG A 301 16.94 14.49 25.47
N ALA A 302 15.66 14.63 25.16
CA ALA A 302 14.83 13.57 24.58
C ALA A 302 15.41 13.00 23.26
N SER A 303 16.16 13.80 22.50
CA SER A 303 16.77 13.41 21.22
C SER A 303 18.17 12.79 21.33
N GLN A 304 18.84 12.97 22.48
CA GLN A 304 20.22 12.52 22.72
C GLN A 304 20.24 11.24 23.56
N VAL A 305 19.41 11.13 24.60
CA VAL A 305 19.36 9.95 25.48
C VAL A 305 18.88 8.70 24.72
N ALA A 306 17.99 8.85 23.74
CA ALA A 306 17.55 7.76 22.87
C ALA A 306 18.65 7.21 21.92
N ARG A 307 19.76 7.94 21.71
CA ARG A 307 20.81 7.60 20.73
C ARG A 307 22.09 7.04 21.33
N ALA A 308 22.21 6.99 22.65
CA ALA A 308 23.44 6.60 23.31
C ALA A 308 23.64 5.07 23.38
N ALA A 309 22.57 4.27 23.25
CA ALA A 309 22.61 2.86 23.62
C ALA A 309 23.37 1.96 22.62
N ASP A 310 23.29 2.17 21.30
CA ASP A 310 23.91 1.26 20.33
C ASP A 310 24.46 1.99 19.09
N ASN A 311 25.73 2.39 19.14
CA ASN A 311 26.44 2.97 18.00
C ASN A 311 27.36 1.94 17.32
N ALA A 312 27.38 1.94 15.99
CA ALA A 312 28.32 1.15 15.19
C ALA A 312 29.08 2.03 14.20
N ALA A 313 30.28 1.59 13.83
CA ALA A 313 31.12 2.26 12.86
C ALA A 313 30.77 1.83 11.43
N CYS A 314 30.58 2.80 10.53
CA CYS A 314 30.39 2.51 9.11
C CYS A 314 31.68 1.98 8.48
N THR A 315 31.58 0.93 7.66
CA THR A 315 32.76 0.36 6.98
C THR A 315 33.39 1.30 5.95
N GLU A 316 32.59 2.20 5.35
CA GLU A 316 33.02 3.08 4.27
C GLU A 316 33.53 4.44 4.79
N CYS A 317 32.69 5.17 5.52
CA CYS A 317 33.03 6.51 6.01
C CYS A 317 33.64 6.51 7.42
N ARG A 318 33.71 5.35 8.09
CA ARG A 318 34.22 5.19 9.47
C ARG A 318 33.53 6.04 10.54
N GLY A 319 32.44 6.72 10.19
CA GLY A 319 31.65 7.50 11.14
C GLY A 319 30.82 6.59 12.05
N PHE A 320 30.82 6.89 13.35
CA PHE A 320 29.93 6.26 14.31
C PHE A 320 28.50 6.78 14.10
N ARG A 321 27.57 5.83 13.98
CA ARG A 321 26.14 6.09 13.79
C ARG A 321 25.34 5.09 14.63
N PRO A 322 24.13 5.45 15.05
CA PRO A 322 23.24 4.51 15.72
C PRO A 322 22.85 3.36 14.77
N LEU A 323 22.54 2.18 15.32
CA LEU A 323 22.23 0.98 14.53
C LEU A 323 21.05 1.16 13.56
N ASP A 324 20.06 1.97 13.92
CA ASP A 324 18.89 2.33 13.09
C ASP A 324 19.27 3.07 11.79
N ALA A 325 20.43 3.74 11.77
CA ALA A 325 20.95 4.44 10.61
C ALA A 325 21.62 3.50 9.59
N PHE A 326 21.71 2.20 9.88
CA PHE A 326 22.21 1.19 8.96
C PHE A 326 21.04 0.45 8.32
N PRO A 327 21.02 0.27 6.98
CA PRO A 327 20.10 -0.63 6.32
C PRO A 327 20.54 -2.07 6.62
N LEU A 328 20.25 -2.53 7.84
CA LEU A 328 20.46 -3.90 8.25
C LEU A 328 19.52 -4.76 7.41
N HIS A 329 20.09 -5.70 6.67
CA HIS A 329 19.32 -6.71 5.96
C HIS A 329 19.33 -7.98 6.80
N SER A 330 18.46 -8.91 6.50
CA SER A 330 18.20 -10.00 7.44
C SER A 330 19.34 -11.04 7.55
N ASN A 331 20.34 -10.92 6.66
CA ASN A 331 21.58 -11.69 6.70
C ASN A 331 22.76 -10.94 7.31
N SER A 332 22.61 -9.65 7.66
CA SER A 332 23.71 -8.84 8.20
C SER A 332 24.20 -9.46 9.52
N ARG A 333 25.52 -9.65 9.63
CA ARG A 333 26.17 -10.09 10.89
C ARG A 333 26.63 -8.94 11.76
N ALA A 334 26.82 -7.78 11.15
CA ALA A 334 27.27 -6.55 11.76
C ALA A 334 26.71 -5.37 10.96
N ALA A 335 26.75 -4.18 11.57
CA ALA A 335 26.49 -2.94 10.85
C ALA A 335 27.58 -2.75 9.78
N GLY A 336 27.16 -2.76 8.50
CA GLY A 336 28.07 -2.57 7.37
C GLY A 336 28.18 -1.10 6.97
N ARG A 337 27.56 -0.77 5.84
CA ARG A 337 27.54 0.61 5.31
C ARG A 337 26.34 1.36 5.86
N CYS A 338 26.54 2.58 6.34
CA CYS A 338 25.44 3.41 6.81
C CYS A 338 24.52 3.84 5.66
N ALA A 339 23.27 4.19 5.97
CA ALA A 339 22.26 4.58 4.98
C ALA A 339 22.66 5.81 4.15
N ALA A 340 23.56 6.66 4.67
CA ALA A 340 24.11 7.80 3.94
C ALA A 340 25.14 7.36 2.89
N CYS A 341 26.04 6.43 3.20
CA CYS A 341 26.98 5.88 2.21
C CYS A 341 26.25 5.08 1.13
N VAL A 342 25.23 4.29 1.52
CA VAL A 342 24.38 3.59 0.55
C VAL A 342 23.63 4.59 -0.35
N ALA A 343 23.16 5.71 0.21
CA ALA A 343 22.59 6.81 -0.58
C ALA A 343 23.56 7.30 -1.64
N LEU A 344 24.75 7.68 -1.20
CA LEU A 344 25.75 8.31 -2.03
C LEU A 344 26.18 7.39 -3.17
N GLN A 345 26.34 6.09 -2.88
CA GLN A 345 26.62 5.10 -3.92
C GLN A 345 25.46 4.96 -4.92
N ASN A 346 24.20 4.99 -4.45
CA ASN A 346 23.07 4.99 -5.37
C ASN A 346 23.06 6.24 -6.25
N GLU A 347 23.31 7.42 -5.68
CA GLU A 347 23.38 8.68 -6.42
C GLU A 347 24.50 8.68 -7.48
N GLY A 348 25.67 8.13 -7.13
CA GLY A 348 26.84 8.11 -8.00
C GLY A 348 26.88 6.98 -9.03
N CYS A 349 26.32 5.80 -8.74
CA CYS A 349 26.52 4.60 -9.57
C CYS A 349 25.21 4.01 -10.11
N ALA A 350 24.32 3.58 -9.23
CA ALA A 350 23.17 2.75 -9.63
C ALA A 350 21.95 3.56 -10.07
N ARG A 351 21.76 4.75 -9.48
CA ARG A 351 20.62 5.68 -9.66
C ARG A 351 19.28 4.93 -9.68
N ALA A 352 19.16 3.91 -8.84
CA ALA A 352 18.01 3.01 -8.83
C ALA A 352 16.87 3.62 -8.01
N ASP A 353 15.64 3.44 -8.51
CA ASP A 353 14.43 3.78 -7.77
C ASP A 353 13.96 2.57 -6.94
N LEU A 354 13.93 2.73 -5.62
CA LEU A 354 13.48 1.70 -4.68
C LEU A 354 11.97 1.74 -4.43
N ARG A 355 11.23 2.73 -4.93
CA ARG A 355 9.78 2.85 -4.70
C ARG A 355 8.97 1.64 -5.19
N PRO A 356 9.23 1.01 -6.35
CA PRO A 356 8.50 -0.18 -6.75
C PRO A 356 8.66 -1.32 -5.72
N VAL A 357 9.86 -1.46 -5.17
CA VAL A 357 10.17 -2.44 -4.11
C VAL A 357 9.40 -2.14 -2.84
N LEU A 358 9.37 -0.87 -2.42
CA LEU A 358 8.63 -0.43 -1.23
C LEU A 358 7.12 -0.62 -1.39
N TYR A 359 6.60 -0.32 -2.58
CA TYR A 359 5.19 -0.52 -2.91
C TYR A 359 4.81 -2.00 -2.84
N MET A 360 5.62 -2.87 -3.46
CA MET A 360 5.37 -4.30 -3.44
C MET A 360 5.48 -4.90 -2.03
N MET A 361 6.47 -4.46 -1.24
CA MET A 361 6.60 -4.84 0.17
C MET A 361 5.37 -4.43 0.99
N ALA A 362 4.88 -3.20 0.80
CA ALA A 362 3.66 -2.72 1.45
C ALA A 362 2.42 -3.54 1.03
N ALA A 363 2.31 -3.90 -0.25
CA ALA A 363 1.23 -4.74 -0.76
C ALA A 363 1.27 -6.15 -0.14
N VAL A 364 2.44 -6.78 -0.06
CA VAL A 364 2.61 -8.10 0.60
C VAL A 364 2.21 -8.01 2.07
N ARG A 365 2.70 -7.01 2.81
CA ARG A 365 2.36 -6.85 4.23
C ARG A 365 0.87 -6.64 4.47
N ARG A 366 0.19 -5.85 3.63
CA ARG A 366 -1.26 -5.67 3.70
C ARG A 366 -2.01 -6.97 3.41
N ALA A 367 -1.58 -7.74 2.41
CA ALA A 367 -2.17 -9.03 2.10
C ALA A 367 -2.05 -10.01 3.27
N GLU A 368 -0.88 -10.08 3.92
CA GLU A 368 -0.67 -10.92 5.11
C GLU A 368 -1.49 -10.45 6.31
N GLN A 369 -1.66 -9.14 6.50
CA GLN A 369 -2.54 -8.58 7.54
C GLN A 369 -4.01 -8.97 7.32
N ARG A 370 -4.50 -8.89 6.08
CA ARG A 370 -5.87 -9.33 5.73
C ARG A 370 -6.05 -10.83 5.95
N ALA A 371 -5.03 -11.63 5.66
CA ALA A 371 -5.01 -13.06 5.92
C ALA A 371 -4.73 -13.43 7.40
N ARG A 372 -4.61 -12.44 8.31
CA ARG A 372 -4.29 -12.61 9.75
C ARG A 372 -3.01 -13.42 10.03
N ALA A 373 -2.06 -13.41 9.09
CA ALA A 373 -0.82 -14.18 9.18
C ALA A 373 0.31 -13.35 9.80
N TYR A 374 0.18 -12.97 11.07
CA TYR A 374 1.14 -12.10 11.76
C TYR A 374 2.51 -12.75 12.01
N SER A 375 2.59 -14.10 11.97
CA SER A 375 3.82 -14.90 12.01
C SER A 375 4.66 -14.84 10.72
N SER A 376 4.18 -14.15 9.70
CA SER A 376 4.83 -14.06 8.39
C SER A 376 6.16 -13.30 8.46
N VAL A 377 7.19 -13.83 7.81
CA VAL A 377 8.52 -13.18 7.71
C VAL A 377 8.47 -11.87 6.91
N ALA A 378 7.37 -11.58 6.22
CA ALA A 378 7.11 -10.33 5.51
C ALA A 378 7.27 -9.08 6.40
N PHE A 379 6.97 -9.20 7.71
CA PHE A 379 7.03 -8.08 8.65
C PHE A 379 8.46 -7.77 9.13
N ILE A 380 9.35 -8.77 9.14
CA ILE A 380 10.77 -8.56 9.51
C ILE A 380 11.58 -8.03 8.32
N MET A 381 11.30 -8.55 7.11
CA MET A 381 12.10 -8.27 5.92
C MET A 381 12.20 -6.77 5.62
N GLN A 382 13.40 -6.31 5.31
CA GLN A 382 13.68 -4.90 4.98
C GLN A 382 13.63 -4.66 3.46
N PRO A 383 13.56 -3.40 3.00
CA PRO A 383 13.52 -3.09 1.56
C PRO A 383 14.69 -3.68 0.76
N ALA A 384 15.87 -3.78 1.37
CA ALA A 384 17.04 -4.42 0.76
C ALA A 384 16.82 -5.93 0.53
N ASP A 385 16.17 -6.62 1.47
CA ASP A 385 15.84 -8.05 1.34
C ASP A 385 14.84 -8.26 0.19
N PHE A 386 13.84 -7.39 0.06
CA PHE A 386 12.90 -7.42 -1.06
C PHE A 386 13.57 -7.14 -2.40
N LYS A 387 14.59 -6.27 -2.46
CA LYS A 387 15.36 -6.05 -3.69
C LYS A 387 16.12 -7.32 -4.11
N VAL A 388 16.79 -7.98 -3.16
CA VAL A 388 17.48 -9.26 -3.43
C VAL A 388 16.49 -10.34 -3.87
N LEU A 389 15.32 -10.39 -3.25
CA LEU A 389 14.24 -11.29 -3.67
C LEU A 389 13.78 -10.98 -5.10
N LEU A 390 13.58 -9.72 -5.47
CA LEU A 390 13.22 -9.34 -6.84
C LEU A 390 14.31 -9.70 -7.86
N ASP A 391 15.58 -9.55 -7.48
CA ASP A 391 16.72 -9.92 -8.32
C ASP A 391 16.79 -11.44 -8.54
N LEU A 392 16.41 -12.26 -7.55
CA LEU A 392 16.25 -13.71 -7.69
C LEU A 392 15.18 -14.08 -8.74
N TRP A 393 14.13 -13.27 -8.84
CA TRP A 393 13.08 -13.38 -9.86
C TRP A 393 13.40 -12.60 -11.14
N LEU A 394 14.59 -12.02 -11.25
CA LEU A 394 15.04 -11.20 -12.38
C LEU A 394 14.13 -10.00 -12.70
N GLY A 395 13.29 -9.58 -11.74
CA GLY A 395 12.30 -8.52 -11.93
C GLY A 395 11.24 -8.81 -12.99
N ARG A 396 10.94 -10.10 -13.27
CA ARG A 396 9.98 -10.52 -14.31
C ARG A 396 8.96 -11.50 -13.74
N SER A 397 7.77 -11.55 -14.36
CA SER A 397 6.79 -12.57 -14.03
C SER A 397 7.33 -13.97 -14.33
N ALA A 398 7.01 -14.94 -13.47
CA ALA A 398 7.34 -16.35 -13.67
C ALA A 398 6.53 -17.00 -14.81
N LEU A 399 5.36 -16.45 -15.14
CA LEU A 399 4.45 -17.01 -16.17
C LEU A 399 4.66 -16.38 -17.55
N THR A 400 5.04 -15.10 -17.60
CA THR A 400 5.29 -14.41 -18.87
C THR A 400 6.79 -14.43 -19.16
N GLU A 401 7.28 -15.51 -19.79
CA GLU A 401 8.57 -15.49 -20.48
C GLU A 401 8.47 -14.78 -21.86
N ALA A 402 7.28 -14.32 -22.26
CA ALA A 402 7.01 -13.82 -23.59
C ALA A 402 7.33 -12.31 -23.78
N VAL A 403 8.27 -12.09 -24.70
CA VAL A 403 8.50 -10.92 -25.56
C VAL A 403 9.13 -9.69 -24.89
N GLY A 404 10.44 -9.57 -25.11
CA GLY A 404 11.04 -8.25 -25.25
C GLY A 404 10.39 -7.56 -26.44
N ASP A 405 9.53 -6.59 -26.18
CA ASP A 405 9.28 -5.53 -27.13
C ASP A 405 10.24 -4.39 -26.75
N GLU A 406 11.30 -4.33 -27.53
CA GLU A 406 12.37 -3.35 -27.48
C GLU A 406 11.80 -1.98 -27.87
N GLY A 407 11.12 -1.31 -26.94
CA GLY A 407 10.57 0.01 -27.26
C GLY A 407 10.06 0.82 -26.08
N HIS A 408 9.43 0.21 -25.08
CA HIS A 408 8.74 0.98 -24.04
C HIS A 408 9.19 0.58 -22.64
N GLY A 409 9.92 1.50 -22.00
CA GLY A 409 10.08 1.67 -20.56
C GLY A 409 10.08 0.40 -19.71
N GLN A 410 11.28 -0.12 -19.46
CA GLN A 410 11.60 -1.22 -18.53
C GLN A 410 11.04 -1.05 -17.09
N ASP A 411 10.43 0.10 -16.78
CA ASP A 411 9.88 0.48 -15.48
C ASP A 411 8.35 0.63 -15.42
N GLN A 412 7.61 0.40 -16.51
CA GLN A 412 6.20 -0.02 -16.35
C GLN A 412 6.10 -1.47 -15.82
N GLY A 413 7.20 -2.22 -15.88
CA GLY A 413 7.29 -3.63 -15.47
C GLY A 413 7.12 -3.85 -13.97
N LEU A 414 7.92 -3.22 -13.10
CA LEU A 414 7.95 -3.54 -11.66
C LEU A 414 6.69 -3.11 -10.90
N TRP A 415 6.08 -1.97 -11.25
CA TRP A 415 4.86 -1.47 -10.59
C TRP A 415 3.63 -2.38 -10.84
N GLY A 416 3.61 -3.08 -11.98
CA GLY A 416 2.58 -4.04 -12.35
C GLY A 416 2.76 -5.45 -11.77
N LEU A 417 3.89 -5.71 -11.10
CA LEU A 417 4.18 -7.01 -10.49
C LEU A 417 3.68 -7.11 -9.05
N ARG A 418 3.38 -8.34 -8.64
CA ARG A 418 2.92 -8.72 -7.30
C ARG A 418 3.67 -9.99 -6.87
N LEU A 419 3.84 -10.15 -5.56
CA LEU A 419 4.47 -11.32 -4.94
C LEU A 419 3.45 -12.08 -4.06
N PRO A 420 2.40 -12.71 -4.64
CA PRO A 420 1.48 -13.55 -3.87
C PRO A 420 2.19 -14.77 -3.25
N ARG A 421 1.50 -15.42 -2.31
CA ARG A 421 1.87 -16.74 -1.78
C ARG A 421 1.88 -17.75 -2.92
N TRP A 422 2.85 -18.66 -2.93
CA TRP A 422 2.85 -19.79 -3.88
C TRP A 422 1.82 -20.83 -3.44
N ARG A 423 1.87 -21.28 -2.19
CA ARG A 423 0.85 -22.14 -1.57
C ARG A 423 -0.02 -21.27 -0.65
N ALA A 424 -1.33 -21.25 -0.89
CA ALA A 424 -2.27 -20.39 -0.17
C ALA A 424 -2.34 -20.69 1.33
N HIS A 425 -2.25 -21.97 1.70
CA HIS A 425 -2.34 -22.47 3.07
C HIS A 425 -1.09 -22.20 3.94
N LEU A 426 0.01 -21.72 3.36
CA LEU A 426 1.23 -21.37 4.10
C LEU A 426 1.41 -19.85 4.14
N ASP A 427 1.94 -19.33 5.24
CA ASP A 427 2.31 -17.91 5.33
C ASP A 427 3.26 -17.50 4.19
N TRP A 428 3.21 -16.22 3.84
CA TRP A 428 4.15 -15.68 2.88
C TRP A 428 5.59 -15.77 3.39
N SER A 429 6.49 -16.15 2.49
CA SER A 429 7.93 -16.14 2.74
C SER A 429 8.68 -16.11 1.41
N PRO A 430 9.98 -15.77 1.40
CA PRO A 430 10.82 -15.83 0.19
C PRO A 430 10.84 -17.21 -0.48
N TRP A 431 10.52 -18.27 0.25
CA TRP A 431 10.42 -19.65 -0.23
C TRP A 431 8.98 -20.18 -0.33
N ASN A 432 7.99 -19.28 -0.27
CA ASN A 432 6.59 -19.54 -0.54
C ASN A 432 5.97 -18.35 -1.29
N CYS A 433 6.68 -17.79 -2.28
CA CYS A 433 6.18 -16.67 -3.07
C CYS A 433 6.45 -16.88 -4.56
N VAL A 434 5.71 -16.19 -5.41
CA VAL A 434 5.94 -16.20 -6.86
C VAL A 434 5.76 -14.78 -7.40
N LEU A 435 6.67 -14.33 -8.29
CA LEU A 435 6.54 -13.01 -8.90
C LEU A 435 5.63 -13.12 -10.12
N LEU A 436 4.50 -12.42 -10.11
CA LEU A 436 3.46 -12.47 -11.13
C LEU A 436 2.98 -11.06 -11.51
N THR A 437 2.34 -10.90 -12.67
CA THR A 437 1.59 -9.66 -12.95
C THR A 437 0.33 -9.60 -12.08
N ALA A 438 -0.27 -8.42 -11.92
CA ALA A 438 -1.51 -8.26 -11.13
C ALA A 438 -2.64 -9.20 -11.60
N ALA A 439 -2.84 -9.35 -12.91
CA ALA A 439 -3.84 -10.27 -13.47
C ALA A 439 -3.52 -11.74 -13.16
N GLN A 440 -2.25 -12.13 -13.29
CA GLN A 440 -1.78 -13.48 -13.00
C GLN A 440 -1.88 -13.81 -11.50
N ALA A 441 -1.57 -12.86 -10.63
CA ALA A 441 -1.69 -13.03 -9.18
C ALA A 441 -3.14 -13.27 -8.76
N ARG A 442 -4.12 -12.62 -9.40
CA ARG A 442 -5.55 -12.90 -9.18
C ARG A 442 -5.93 -14.31 -9.62
N ALA A 443 -5.54 -14.70 -10.84
CA ALA A 443 -5.78 -16.06 -11.31
C ALA A 443 -5.15 -17.11 -10.40
N HIS A 444 -3.95 -16.82 -9.87
CA HIS A 444 -3.26 -17.68 -8.90
C HIS A 444 -3.99 -17.76 -7.55
N ALA A 445 -4.56 -16.66 -7.07
CA ALA A 445 -5.30 -16.64 -5.81
C ALA A 445 -6.64 -17.41 -5.87
N ARG A 446 -7.24 -17.55 -7.06
CA ARG A 446 -8.49 -18.32 -7.28
C ARG A 446 -8.26 -19.82 -7.46
N LEU A 447 -7.02 -20.30 -7.38
CA LEU A 447 -6.74 -21.74 -7.50
C LEU A 447 -7.30 -22.48 -6.28
N ALA A 448 -8.21 -23.41 -6.53
CA ALA A 448 -8.78 -24.27 -5.48
C ALA A 448 -7.86 -25.46 -5.13
N LEU A 449 -6.98 -25.86 -6.05
CA LEU A 449 -6.03 -26.95 -5.91
C LEU A 449 -4.62 -26.41 -5.70
N ASP A 450 -3.73 -27.27 -5.21
CA ASP A 450 -2.34 -26.90 -5.03
C ASP A 450 -1.67 -26.55 -6.39
N PRO A 451 -0.77 -25.56 -6.41
CA PRO A 451 -0.12 -25.11 -7.65
C PRO A 451 0.60 -26.21 -8.43
N GLU A 452 1.04 -27.27 -7.74
CA GLU A 452 1.77 -28.41 -8.31
C GLU A 452 0.89 -29.28 -9.19
N GLU A 453 -0.43 -29.27 -8.97
CA GLU A 453 -1.41 -30.01 -9.76
C GLU A 453 -1.91 -29.21 -10.97
N VAL A 454 -1.88 -27.88 -10.89
CA VAL A 454 -2.42 -26.97 -11.92
C VAL A 454 -1.36 -26.50 -12.91
N TYR A 455 -0.15 -26.18 -12.44
CA TYR A 455 0.90 -25.62 -13.29
C TYR A 455 1.74 -26.69 -13.98
N ALA A 456 2.28 -26.34 -15.16
CA ALA A 456 3.18 -27.22 -15.89
C ALA A 456 4.42 -27.61 -15.04
N PRO A 457 4.87 -28.88 -15.08
CA PRO A 457 5.99 -29.36 -14.24
C PRO A 457 7.29 -28.56 -14.39
N ARG A 458 7.56 -28.02 -15.60
CA ARG A 458 8.72 -27.15 -15.85
C ARG A 458 8.68 -25.86 -15.03
N LEU A 459 7.52 -25.23 -14.93
CA LEU A 459 7.34 -24.01 -14.14
C LEU A 459 7.48 -24.32 -12.65
N VAL A 460 6.84 -25.39 -12.18
CA VAL A 460 6.93 -25.83 -10.79
C VAL A 460 8.39 -26.08 -10.41
N ALA A 461 9.15 -26.82 -11.21
CA ALA A 461 10.58 -27.05 -10.99
C ALA A 461 11.39 -25.73 -10.96
N ALA A 462 11.06 -24.78 -11.82
CA ALA A 462 11.73 -23.48 -11.87
C ALA A 462 11.43 -22.60 -10.63
N VAL A 463 10.20 -22.65 -10.11
CA VAL A 463 9.78 -21.98 -8.88
C VAL A 463 10.45 -22.63 -7.67
N VAL A 464 10.40 -23.95 -7.56
CA VAL A 464 11.04 -24.72 -6.48
C VAL A 464 12.55 -24.44 -6.44
N ARG A 465 13.22 -24.39 -7.59
CA ARG A 465 14.65 -24.03 -7.66
C ARG A 465 14.92 -22.64 -7.08
N ARG A 466 14.07 -21.66 -7.38
CA ARG A 466 14.17 -20.30 -6.82
C ARG A 466 13.89 -20.30 -5.32
N HIS A 467 12.89 -21.04 -4.84
CA HIS A 467 12.65 -21.18 -3.40
C HIS A 467 13.84 -21.81 -2.66
N LEU A 468 14.50 -22.82 -3.24
CA LEU A 468 15.71 -23.40 -2.69
C LEU A 468 16.86 -22.39 -2.63
N GLN A 469 17.03 -21.57 -3.68
CA GLN A 469 18.00 -20.47 -3.67
C GLN A 469 17.64 -19.42 -2.61
N ALA A 470 16.35 -19.06 -2.49
CA ALA A 470 15.87 -18.13 -1.46
C ALA A 470 16.16 -18.65 -0.05
N ARG A 471 15.97 -19.94 0.23
CA ARG A 471 16.32 -20.54 1.53
C ARG A 471 17.80 -20.41 1.86
N ARG A 472 18.68 -20.59 0.86
CA ARG A 472 20.13 -20.40 1.05
C ARG A 472 20.49 -18.94 1.29
N LEU A 473 19.90 -18.04 0.50
CA LEU A 473 20.13 -16.61 0.62
C LEU A 473 19.62 -16.09 1.96
N PHE A 474 18.46 -16.54 2.43
CA PHE A 474 17.78 -16.03 3.62
C PHE A 474 17.82 -17.02 4.81
N ASP A 475 18.87 -17.82 4.95
CA ASP A 475 18.98 -18.85 6.01
C ASP A 475 18.77 -18.28 7.42
N ARG A 476 19.23 -17.05 7.67
CA ARG A 476 19.04 -16.38 8.96
C ARG A 476 17.58 -15.99 9.21
N LEU A 477 16.89 -15.45 8.21
CA LEU A 477 15.45 -15.20 8.30
C LEU A 477 14.67 -16.48 8.53
N LEU A 478 15.09 -17.59 7.90
CA LEU A 478 14.45 -18.88 8.09
C LEU A 478 14.53 -19.32 9.56
N ARG A 479 15.66 -19.08 10.24
CA ARG A 479 15.81 -19.35 11.68
C ARG A 479 14.97 -18.41 12.54
N SER A 480 15.00 -17.10 12.27
CA SER A 480 14.18 -16.11 12.98
C SER A 480 12.68 -16.35 12.80
N GLY A 481 12.25 -16.74 11.59
CA GLY A 481 10.86 -17.05 11.30
C GLY A 481 10.36 -18.32 12.00
N ARG A 482 11.23 -19.32 12.22
CA ARG A 482 10.91 -20.49 13.05
C ARG A 482 10.71 -20.10 14.52
N ALA A 483 11.54 -19.19 15.04
CA ALA A 483 11.38 -18.67 16.38
C ALA A 483 10.05 -17.89 16.52
N LEU A 484 9.73 -17.00 15.58
CA LEU A 484 8.45 -16.28 15.58
C LEU A 484 7.23 -17.20 15.53
N ARG A 485 7.26 -18.26 14.72
CA ARG A 485 6.16 -19.22 14.66
C ARG A 485 6.02 -20.01 15.96
N ALA A 486 7.14 -20.44 16.53
CA ALA A 486 7.14 -21.10 17.84
C ALA A 486 6.63 -20.17 18.96
N GLU A 487 6.97 -18.88 18.92
CA GLU A 487 6.45 -17.88 19.86
C GLU A 487 4.94 -17.66 19.66
N ALA A 488 4.47 -17.50 18.42
CA ALA A 488 3.06 -17.35 18.10
C ALA A 488 2.22 -18.56 18.52
N GLU A 489 2.75 -19.77 18.34
CA GLU A 489 2.13 -21.03 18.80
C GLU A 489 2.10 -21.16 20.34
N ASN A 490 3.07 -20.56 21.05
CA ASN A 490 3.17 -20.60 22.51
C ASN A 490 2.38 -19.50 23.23
N THR A 491 1.93 -18.45 22.53
CA THR A 491 1.02 -17.42 23.06
C THR A 491 -0.43 -17.69 22.62
N PRO A 492 -1.28 -18.32 23.45
CA PRO A 492 -2.71 -18.36 23.18
C PRO A 492 -3.29 -16.95 23.42
N LEU A 493 -3.61 -16.25 22.32
CA LEU A 493 -4.61 -15.19 22.18
C LEU A 493 -4.88 -14.30 23.43
N LEU A 494 -4.12 -13.21 23.57
CA LEU A 494 -4.63 -11.96 24.14
C LEU A 494 -5.53 -11.28 23.09
N GLU A 495 -6.69 -11.88 22.82
CA GLU A 495 -7.69 -11.38 21.86
C GLU A 495 -8.53 -10.21 22.42
N THR A 496 -8.26 -9.70 23.62
CA THR A 496 -9.15 -8.74 24.29
C THR A 496 -8.63 -7.30 24.40
N ALA A 497 -7.37 -7.00 24.05
CA ALA A 497 -6.83 -5.64 24.24
C ALA A 497 -6.83 -4.76 22.98
N ALA A 498 -6.79 -5.33 21.77
CA ALA A 498 -6.66 -4.54 20.54
C ALA A 498 -8.01 -4.08 19.94
N SER A 499 -9.14 -4.62 20.43
CA SER A 499 -10.49 -4.24 19.96
C SER A 499 -11.08 -3.03 20.70
N ALA A 500 -10.40 -2.48 21.72
CA ALA A 500 -10.93 -1.38 22.54
C ALA A 500 -10.43 0.03 22.16
N GLU A 501 -9.42 0.17 21.29
CA GLU A 501 -8.81 1.48 20.98
C GLU A 501 -8.98 1.99 19.53
N LEU A 502 -9.83 1.35 18.72
CA LEU A 502 -10.16 1.84 17.37
C LEU A 502 -11.68 1.89 17.14
N ALA A 503 -12.38 2.65 17.99
CA ALA A 503 -13.63 3.27 17.59
C ALA A 503 -13.30 4.64 16.96
N PRO A 504 -13.69 4.92 15.69
CA PRO A 504 -13.60 6.28 15.16
C PRO A 504 -14.55 7.19 15.96
N PRO A 505 -14.20 8.48 16.18
CA PRO A 505 -15.17 9.41 16.73
C PRO A 505 -16.37 9.49 15.77
N ALA A 506 -17.56 9.18 16.28
CA ALA A 506 -18.80 9.41 15.58
C ALA A 506 -18.92 10.90 15.23
N GLN A 507 -19.32 11.17 13.98
CA GLN A 507 -19.72 12.51 13.53
C GLN A 507 -21.02 12.94 14.21
#